data_AF-A0A966HEN6-F1
#
_entry.id   AF-A0A966HEN6-F1
#
_cell.length_a   1.000
_cell.length_b   1.000
_cell.length_c   1.000
_cell.angle_alpha   90.00
_cell.angle_beta   90.00
_cell.angle_gamma   90.00
#
_symmetry.space_group_name_H-M   'P 1'
#
loop_
_entity.id
_entity.type
_entity.pdbx_description
1 polymer ?
#
loop_
_entity_poly.entity_id
_entity_poly.type
_entity_poly.pdbx_seq_one_letter_code
_entity_poly.pdbx_strand_id
1 'polypeptide(L)' 'MARTIGSKNKPKPVEEGVFEYTLEQRLKIVADLVVERIIEDQSFGQKIVDILGIGANDVTERK' A
#
# COMPACT_ATOMS: atom_id res chain seq x y z
N MET A 1 40.81 18.09 32.86
CA MET A 1 40.98 16.63 33.05
C MET A 1 40.56 15.94 31.77
N ALA A 2 41.42 15.10 31.19
CA ALA A 2 41.16 14.42 29.92
C ALA A 2 40.01 13.42 30.07
N ARG A 3 39.03 13.42 29.15
CA ARG A 3 37.92 12.46 29.13
C ARG A 3 38.47 11.05 28.91
N THR A 4 38.03 10.10 29.72
CA THR A 4 38.43 8.70 29.65
C THR A 4 38.01 8.09 28.30
N ILE A 5 39.00 7.59 27.57
CA ILE A 5 38.85 6.86 26.30
C ILE A 5 38.29 5.48 26.67
N GLY A 6 36.96 5.38 26.79
CA GLY A 6 36.33 4.12 27.20
C GLY A 6 34.90 3.88 26.70
N SER A 7 34.26 4.88 26.09
CA SER A 7 32.87 4.72 25.62
C SER A 7 32.76 4.53 24.11
N LYS A 8 33.63 3.71 23.52
CA LYS A 8 33.50 3.24 22.12
C LYS A 8 33.15 1.75 21.98
N ASN A 9 33.09 1.01 23.10
CA ASN A 9 32.86 -0.45 23.11
C ASN A 9 31.56 -0.87 23.80
N LYS A 10 30.58 0.02 23.95
CA LYS A 10 29.22 -0.47 24.20
C LYS A 10 28.73 -1.09 22.88
N PRO A 11 28.29 -2.36 22.86
CA PRO A 11 27.59 -2.86 21.68
C PRO A 11 26.46 -1.87 21.40
N LYS A 12 26.36 -1.43 20.14
CA LYS A 12 25.17 -0.68 19.72
C LYS A 12 23.97 -1.50 20.18
N PRO A 13 22.97 -0.90 20.83
CA PRO A 13 21.75 -1.62 21.13
C PRO A 13 21.29 -2.25 19.82
N VAL A 14 21.06 -3.56 19.84
CA VAL A 14 20.41 -4.23 18.72
C VAL A 14 19.11 -3.46 18.56
N GLU A 15 18.90 -2.85 17.39
CA GLU A 15 17.63 -2.20 17.07
C GLU A 15 16.59 -3.33 16.95
N GLU A 16 16.13 -3.83 18.10
CA GLU A 16 14.99 -4.71 18.19
C GLU A 16 13.79 -3.93 17.65
N GLY A 17 13.35 -4.29 16.44
CA GLY A 17 12.05 -3.86 15.95
C GLY A 17 11.95 -3.53 14.47
N VAL A 18 13.01 -3.61 13.67
CA VAL A 18 12.85 -3.52 12.21
C VAL A 18 12.44 -4.91 11.70
N PHE A 19 11.14 -5.19 11.75
CA PHE A 19 10.56 -6.32 11.03
C PHE A 19 10.76 -6.06 9.54
N GLU A 20 11.81 -6.62 8.97
CA GLU A 20 11.99 -6.65 7.52
C GLU A 20 11.08 -7.73 6.93
N TYR A 21 10.06 -7.29 6.21
CA TYR A 21 9.24 -8.20 5.41
C TYR A 21 10.10 -8.87 4.35
N THR A 22 9.90 -10.18 4.18
CA THR A 22 10.50 -10.90 3.04
C THR A 22 9.94 -10.34 1.73
N LEU A 23 10.65 -10.56 0.62
CA LEU A 23 10.21 -10.10 -0.69
C LEU A 23 8.80 -10.62 -1.04
N GLU A 24 8.53 -11.89 -0.71
CA GLU A 24 7.24 -12.54 -0.93
C GLU A 24 6.12 -11.89 -0.12
N GLN A 25 6.38 -11.56 1.15
CA GLN A 25 5.42 -10.88 2.01
C GLN A 25 5.08 -9.49 1.48
N ARG A 26 6.08 -8.74 0.99
CA ARG A 26 5.86 -7.42 0.37
C ARG A 26 5.03 -7.52 -0.90
N LEU A 27 5.33 -8.48 -1.77
CA LEU A 27 4.55 -8.70 -3.00
C LEU A 27 3.11 -9.06 -2.69
N LYS A 28 2.87 -9.90 -1.69
CA LYS A 28 1.53 -10.28 -1.27
C LYS A 28 0.74 -9.06 -0.79
N ILE A 29 1.32 -8.25 0.11
CA ILE A 29 0.67 -7.03 0.60
C ILE A 29 0.32 -6.07 -0.54
N VAL A 30 1.25 -5.86 -1.48
CA VAL A 30 1.00 -5.00 -2.65
C VAL A 30 -0.10 -5.57 -3.54
N ALA A 31 -0.10 -6.88 -3.80
CA ALA A 31 -1.11 -7.52 -4.62
C ALA A 31 -2.51 -7.39 -3.99
N ASP A 32 -2.62 -7.65 -2.68
CA ASP A 32 -3.88 -7.54 -1.94
C ASP A 32 -4.42 -6.10 -2.01
N LEU A 33 -3.58 -5.10 -1.76
CA LEU A 33 -3.94 -3.68 -1.86
C LEU A 33 -4.42 -3.27 -3.26
N VAL A 34 -3.76 -3.78 -4.32
CA VAL A 34 -4.15 -3.48 -5.70
C VAL A 34 -5.50 -4.11 -6.04
N VAL A 35 -5.74 -5.34 -5.62
CA VAL A 35 -7.01 -6.04 -5.86
C VAL A 35 -8.15 -5.34 -5.14
N GLU A 36 -7.98 -4.99 -3.86
CA GLU A 36 -8.98 -4.25 -3.08
C GLU A 36 -9.34 -2.93 -3.78
N ARG A 37 -8.32 -2.20 -4.25
CA ARG A 37 -8.54 -0.92 -4.93
C ARG A 37 -9.31 -1.06 -6.25
N ILE A 38 -9.00 -2.10 -7.03
CA ILE A 38 -9.72 -2.38 -8.28
C ILE A 38 -11.19 -2.70 -8.00
N ILE A 39 -11.47 -3.51 -6.97
CA ILE A 39 -12.84 -3.86 -6.59
C ILE A 39 -13.61 -2.62 -6.13
N GLU A 40 -12.97 -1.77 -5.31
CA GLU A 40 -13.55 -0.50 -4.89
C GLU A 40 -13.90 0.38 -6.08
N ASP A 41 -12.98 0.57 -7.02
CA ASP A 41 -13.16 1.42 -8.19
C ASP A 41 -14.26 0.88 -9.11
N GLN A 42 -14.39 -0.44 -9.28
CA GLN A 42 -15.51 -1.04 -10.01
C GLN A 42 -16.85 -0.78 -9.32
N SER A 43 -16.90 -0.97 -8.00
CA SER A 43 -18.12 -0.74 -7.22
C SER A 43 -18.55 0.73 -7.26
N PHE A 44 -17.58 1.65 -7.26
CA PHE A 44 -17.81 3.07 -7.31
C PHE A 44 -18.19 3.53 -8.72
N GLY A 45 -17.54 2.99 -9.75
CA GLY A 45 -17.90 3.19 -11.15
C GLY A 45 -19.35 2.78 -11.43
N GLN A 46 -19.78 1.61 -10.93
CA GLN A 46 -21.16 1.16 -11.08
C GLN A 46 -22.15 2.12 -10.40
N LYS A 47 -21.85 2.59 -9.18
CA LYS A 47 -22.67 3.59 -8.49
C LYS A 47 -22.76 4.90 -9.28
N ILE A 48 -21.66 5.36 -9.88
CA ILE A 48 -21.67 6.56 -10.72
C ILE A 48 -22.53 6.35 -11.96
N VAL A 49 -22.40 5.20 -12.63
CA VAL A 49 -23.23 4.84 -13.80
C VAL A 49 -24.71 4.85 -13.43
N ASP A 50 -25.06 4.24 -12.29
CA ASP A 50 -26.43 4.18 -11.78
C ASP A 50 -26.96 5.60 -11.43
N ILE A 51 -26.14 6.44 -10.77
CA ILE A 51 -26.51 7.83 -10.40
C ILE A 51 -26.68 8.72 -11.62
N LEU A 52 -25.76 8.61 -12.58
CA LEU A 52 -25.79 9.42 -13.80
C LEU A 52 -26.89 8.95 -14.77
N GLY A 53 -27.54 7.82 -14.50
CA GLY A 53 -28.56 7.26 -15.38
C GLY A 53 -28.03 6.92 -16.76
N ILE A 54 -26.69 6.84 -16.92
CA ILE A 54 -26.01 6.44 -18.15
C ILE A 54 -26.19 4.94 -18.26
N GLY A 55 -27.41 4.51 -18.54
CA GLY A 55 -27.70 3.13 -18.89
C GLY A 55 -26.82 2.75 -20.08
N ALA A 56 -26.47 1.47 -20.17
CA ALA A 56 -25.59 0.87 -21.18
C ALA A 56 -25.87 1.24 -22.67
N ASN A 57 -26.94 1.99 -22.93
CA ASN A 57 -27.35 2.48 -24.24
C ASN A 57 -26.61 3.76 -24.68
N ASP A 58 -26.16 4.63 -23.75
CA ASP A 58 -25.56 5.93 -24.08
C ASP A 58 -24.08 5.83 -24.52
N VAL A 59 -23.39 4.75 -24.16
CA VAL A 59 -21.98 4.52 -24.54
C VAL A 59 -21.89 4.06 -26.00
N THR A 60 -22.91 3.37 -26.50
CA THR A 60 -22.99 2.91 -27.90
C THR A 60 -23.24 4.04 -28.91
N GLU A 61 -23.82 5.17 -28.49
CA GLU A 61 -24.14 6.29 -29.38
C GLU A 61 -22.99 7.28 -29.59
N ARG A 62 -21.88 7.16 -28.85
CA ARG A 62 -20.70 8.04 -29.00
C ARG A 62 -19.61 7.48 -29.92
N LYS A 63 -19.98 6.71 -30.96
CA LYS A 63 -19.07 6.26 -32.02
C LYS A 63 -19.29 7.00 -33.33
#